data_AF-G0VF46-F1
#
_entry.id   AF-G0VF46-F1
#
_cell.length_a   1.000
_cell.length_b   1.000
_cell.length_c   1.000
_cell.angle_alpha   90.00
_cell.angle_beta   90.00
_cell.angle_gamma   90.00
#
_symmetry.space_group_name_H-M   'P 1'
#
loop_
_entity.id
_entity.type
_entity.pdbx_description
1 polymer ?
#
loop_
_entity_poly.entity_id
_entity_poly.type
_entity_poly.pdbx_seq_one_letter_code
_entity_poly.pdbx_strand_id
1 'polypeptide(L)'
;MLSTCMHTRVGHRLLLSCRQRIIRLASTEALADEYIPPRELSEVATKWTTWKRRALKEEIIEYLDWKMEDDWKLMSLEEKRACYFIGYGNWGPRAAKIGTKPETAPVSVSYLLMRSVFNLLLFGAVGVSILNLQKDKKMEQVASETVPVSE
;
A
#
# COMPACT_ATOMS: atom_id res chain seq x y z
N MET A 1 54.31 65.22 -13.66
CA MET A 1 53.62 66.30 -14.39
C MET A 1 52.84 65.68 -15.53
N LEU A 2 51.50 65.84 -15.47
CA LEU A 2 50.53 65.89 -16.58
C LEU A 2 50.41 64.64 -17.49
N SER A 3 49.27 64.23 -18.03
CA SER A 3 47.84 64.54 -17.87
C SER A 3 47.23 63.96 -19.15
N THR A 4 46.16 63.15 -19.04
CA THR A 4 45.06 63.00 -20.05
C THR A 4 45.44 62.45 -21.44
N CYS A 5 44.63 61.68 -22.18
CA CYS A 5 43.21 61.85 -22.39
C CYS A 5 42.63 60.57 -23.05
N MET A 6 41.60 59.99 -22.46
CA MET A 6 40.61 59.17 -23.18
C MET A 6 39.60 60.11 -23.81
N HIS A 7 39.23 59.92 -25.08
CA HIS A 7 37.82 60.03 -25.53
C HIS A 7 37.58 59.64 -27.01
N THR A 8 36.80 58.57 -27.15
CA THR A 8 35.56 58.45 -27.96
C THR A 8 35.58 58.58 -29.48
N ARG A 9 35.06 57.53 -30.14
CA ARG A 9 34.14 57.67 -31.29
C ARG A 9 32.85 56.91 -31.03
N VAL A 10 31.76 57.64 -31.23
CA VAL A 10 30.35 57.29 -31.07
C VAL A 10 29.75 56.97 -32.43
N GLY A 11 28.83 56.00 -32.45
CA GLY A 11 27.80 55.81 -33.48
C GLY A 11 28.22 54.91 -34.65
N HIS A 12 27.37 54.06 -35.24
CA HIS A 12 25.91 54.18 -35.35
C HIS A 12 25.34 52.89 -35.99
N ARG A 13 24.09 52.56 -35.64
CA ARG A 13 23.08 51.69 -36.34
C ARG A 13 23.27 50.18 -36.18
N LEU A 14 22.38 49.47 -35.46
CA LEU A 14 21.04 49.04 -35.91
C LEU A 14 21.16 48.34 -37.29
N LEU A 15 20.87 47.06 -37.49
CA LEU A 15 19.79 46.25 -36.95
C LEU A 15 19.94 44.81 -37.49
N LEU A 16 19.22 43.88 -36.86
CA LEU A 16 18.77 42.59 -37.38
C LEU A 16 19.85 41.50 -37.54
N SER A 17 19.67 40.38 -36.82
CA SER A 17 18.84 39.30 -37.35
C SER A 17 19.09 38.00 -36.59
N CYS A 18 17.97 37.40 -36.17
CA CYS A 18 17.72 35.97 -36.10
C CYS A 18 18.52 35.07 -35.14
N ARG A 19 17.72 34.27 -34.41
CA ARG A 19 18.01 32.90 -33.93
C ARG A 19 19.01 32.82 -32.76
N GLN A 20 18.75 32.15 -31.64
CA GLN A 20 17.93 30.98 -31.42
C GLN A 20 17.48 30.96 -29.95
N ARG A 21 16.18 30.76 -29.76
CA ARG A 21 15.55 30.36 -28.50
C ARG A 21 15.88 28.86 -28.28
N ILE A 22 15.98 28.47 -27.01
CA ILE A 22 16.00 27.09 -26.50
C ILE A 22 17.38 26.42 -26.56
N ILE A 23 18.18 26.61 -25.51
CA ILE A 23 19.13 25.55 -25.10
C ILE A 23 18.26 24.44 -24.53
N ARG A 24 18.07 23.42 -25.37
CA ARG A 24 17.43 22.16 -25.01
C ARG A 24 18.29 21.50 -23.93
N LEU A 25 17.60 20.99 -22.91
CA LEU A 25 18.03 19.85 -22.10
C LEU A 25 18.65 18.80 -23.03
N ALA A 26 19.96 18.59 -22.90
CA ALA A 26 20.66 17.44 -23.47
C ALA A 26 21.73 17.06 -22.46
N SER A 27 21.27 16.49 -21.35
CA SER A 27 22.03 15.50 -20.61
C SER A 27 22.28 14.33 -21.56
N THR A 28 23.51 14.14 -21.99
CA THR A 28 23.92 12.90 -22.67
C THR A 28 25.36 12.59 -22.28
N GLU A 29 25.44 11.63 -21.37
CA GLU A 29 26.38 10.50 -21.37
C GLU A 29 27.87 10.79 -21.26
N ALA A 30 28.37 10.65 -20.02
CA ALA A 30 29.69 10.11 -19.78
C ALA A 30 29.78 9.41 -18.39
N LEU A 31 29.87 8.08 -18.44
CA LEU A 31 30.76 7.23 -17.63
C LEU A 31 30.48 7.02 -16.13
N ALA A 32 29.45 6.21 -15.85
CA ALA A 32 29.50 5.04 -14.97
C ALA A 32 28.20 4.26 -15.22
N ASP A 33 28.25 2.95 -15.37
CA ASP A 33 27.04 2.10 -15.40
C ASP A 33 26.49 1.99 -13.97
N GLU A 34 26.15 3.13 -13.38
CA GLU A 34 25.67 3.24 -12.02
C GLU A 34 24.17 2.96 -12.05
N TYR A 35 23.81 1.74 -11.64
CA TYR A 35 22.43 1.33 -11.53
C TYR A 35 21.65 2.30 -10.63
N ILE A 36 20.58 2.87 -11.17
CA ILE A 36 19.73 3.83 -10.46
C ILE A 36 18.66 3.03 -9.72
N PRO A 37 18.64 3.07 -8.38
CA PRO A 37 17.63 2.36 -7.61
C PRO A 37 16.19 2.86 -7.89
N PRO A 38 15.18 1.98 -7.74
CA PRO A 38 13.79 2.39 -7.73
C PRO A 38 13.51 3.48 -6.67
N ARG A 39 12.75 4.51 -7.04
CA ARG A 39 12.44 5.66 -6.14
C ARG A 39 11.64 5.24 -4.90
N GLU A 40 10.99 4.09 -4.95
CA GLU A 40 10.14 3.54 -3.91
C GLU A 40 10.91 2.96 -2.70
N LEU A 41 12.25 2.97 -2.72
CA LEU A 41 13.11 2.45 -1.64
C LEU A 41 12.85 3.10 -0.27
N SER A 42 12.55 4.41 -0.25
CA SER A 42 12.21 5.14 0.98
C SER A 42 10.91 4.67 1.63
N GLU A 43 9.99 4.10 0.84
CA GLU A 43 8.66 3.69 1.29
C GLU A 43 8.55 2.20 1.63
N VAL A 44 9.66 1.45 1.53
CA VAL A 44 9.71 0.00 1.76
C VAL A 44 9.09 -0.36 3.11
N ALA A 45 9.50 0.28 4.20
CA ALA A 45 9.00 -0.06 5.54
C ALA A 45 7.48 0.07 5.70
N THR A 46 6.85 0.97 4.94
CA THR A 46 5.41 1.27 5.06
C THR A 46 4.56 0.47 4.06
N LYS A 47 5.06 0.29 2.83
CA LYS A 47 4.25 -0.20 1.70
C LYS A 47 4.66 -1.59 1.19
N TRP A 48 5.71 -2.20 1.73
CA TRP A 48 6.20 -3.52 1.30
C TRP A 48 5.12 -4.60 1.25
N THR A 49 4.24 -4.66 2.25
CA THR A 49 3.16 -5.65 2.31
C THR A 49 2.00 -5.31 1.37
N THR A 50 1.79 -4.03 1.07
CA THR A 50 0.72 -3.53 0.19
C THR A 50 1.05 -3.69 -1.29
N TRP A 51 2.34 -3.69 -1.67
CA TRP A 51 2.75 -3.82 -3.06
C TRP A 51 2.35 -5.18 -3.65
N LYS A 52 1.52 -5.14 -4.70
CA LYS A 52 1.10 -6.32 -5.48
C LYS A 52 2.14 -6.76 -6.50
N ARG A 53 3.01 -5.85 -6.95
CA ARG A 53 4.07 -6.15 -7.93
C ARG A 53 5.17 -6.96 -7.27
N ARG A 54 5.27 -8.24 -7.63
CA ARG A 54 6.33 -9.15 -7.16
C ARG A 54 7.70 -8.77 -7.72
N ALA A 55 7.77 -8.47 -9.02
CA ALA A 55 9.00 -8.10 -9.71
C ALA A 55 9.73 -6.92 -9.04
N LEU A 56 9.01 -5.88 -8.62
CA LEU A 56 9.60 -4.74 -7.92
C LEU A 56 10.21 -5.11 -6.57
N LYS A 57 9.61 -6.08 -5.85
CA LYS A 57 10.18 -6.55 -4.58
C LYS A 57 11.45 -7.34 -4.80
N GLU A 58 11.46 -8.19 -5.83
CA GLU A 58 12.63 -8.98 -6.21
C GLU A 58 13.77 -8.08 -6.66
N GLU A 59 13.48 -7.08 -7.50
CA GLU A 59 14.45 -6.07 -7.93
C GLU A 59 15.06 -5.28 -6.75
N ILE A 60 14.23 -4.82 -5.79
CA ILE A 60 14.73 -4.11 -4.61
C ILE A 60 15.59 -5.03 -3.74
N ILE A 61 15.21 -6.30 -3.59
CA ILE A 61 16.01 -7.27 -2.82
C ILE A 61 17.37 -7.47 -3.50
N GLU A 62 17.39 -7.71 -4.81
CA GLU A 62 18.61 -7.92 -5.59
C GLU A 62 19.53 -6.70 -5.54
N TYR A 63 18.97 -5.50 -5.71
CA TYR A 63 19.74 -4.25 -5.59
C TYR A 63 20.38 -4.10 -4.20
N LEU A 64 19.60 -4.34 -3.14
CA LEU A 64 20.11 -4.22 -1.79
C LEU A 64 21.11 -5.32 -1.45
N ASP A 65 20.95 -6.53 -1.98
CA ASP A 65 21.89 -7.63 -1.81
C ASP A 65 23.25 -7.27 -2.42
N TRP A 66 23.24 -6.82 -3.68
CA TRP A 66 24.44 -6.33 -4.35
C TRP A 66 25.11 -5.16 -3.61
N LYS A 67 24.33 -4.20 -3.11
CA LYS A 67 24.87 -3.07 -2.32
C LYS A 67 25.42 -3.48 -0.96
N MET A 68 24.89 -4.55 -0.35
CA MET A 68 25.39 -5.08 0.92
C MET A 68 26.71 -5.82 0.79
N GLU A 69 27.11 -6.23 -0.42
CA GLU A 69 28.44 -6.80 -0.70
C GLU A 69 29.57 -5.77 -0.67
N ASP A 70 29.24 -4.48 -0.88
CA ASP A 70 30.19 -3.36 -0.90
C ASP A 70 30.33 -2.66 0.48
N ASP A 71 31.08 -1.56 0.59
CA ASP A 71 31.23 -0.82 1.86
C ASP A 71 29.91 -0.16 2.30
N TRP A 72 29.40 -0.61 3.45
CA TRP A 72 28.16 -0.12 4.06
C TRP A 72 28.22 1.36 4.44
N LYS A 73 29.40 1.98 4.51
CA LYS A 73 29.52 3.42 4.76
C LYS A 73 28.98 4.25 3.60
N LEU A 74 29.05 3.73 2.37
CA LEU A 74 28.58 4.40 1.15
C LEU A 74 27.05 4.31 0.99
N MET A 75 26.40 3.36 1.66
CA MET A 75 24.94 3.22 1.62
C MET A 75 24.24 4.40 2.30
N SER A 76 23.18 4.88 1.65
CA SER A 76 22.32 5.92 2.19
C SER A 76 21.57 5.42 3.43
N LEU A 77 21.12 6.36 4.26
CA LEU A 77 20.38 6.02 5.48
C LEU A 77 19.03 5.35 5.16
N GLU A 78 18.43 5.70 4.02
CA GLU A 78 17.18 5.10 3.54
C GLU A 78 17.38 3.65 3.11
N GLU A 79 18.44 3.35 2.36
CA GLU A 79 18.82 1.98 1.99
C GLU A 79 19.09 1.13 3.23
N LYS A 80 19.82 1.65 4.21
CA LYS A 80 20.07 0.94 5.48
C LYS A 80 18.78 0.60 6.21
N ARG A 81 17.82 1.54 6.26
CA ARG A 81 16.49 1.29 6.83
C ARG A 81 15.71 0.25 6.04
N ALA A 82 15.80 0.27 4.72
CA ALA A 82 15.17 -0.72 3.85
C ALA A 82 15.78 -2.12 4.08
N CYS A 83 17.11 -2.25 4.12
CA CYS A 83 17.80 -3.50 4.47
C CYS A 83 17.38 -4.02 5.83
N TYR A 84 17.32 -3.16 6.84
CA TYR A 84 16.87 -3.53 8.17
C TYR A 84 15.43 -4.07 8.15
N PHE A 85 14.53 -3.41 7.43
CA PHE A 85 13.15 -3.85 7.28
C PHE A 85 13.03 -5.17 6.49
N ILE A 86 13.83 -5.39 5.46
CA ILE A 86 13.81 -6.65 4.71
C ILE A 86 14.38 -7.78 5.58
N GLY A 87 15.47 -7.55 6.32
CA GLY A 87 16.05 -8.56 7.22
C GLY A 87 15.13 -8.93 8.39
N TYR A 88 14.59 -7.92 9.09
CA TYR A 88 13.95 -8.09 10.40
C TYR A 88 12.51 -7.58 10.47
N GLY A 89 12.02 -6.92 9.43
CA GLY A 89 10.70 -6.31 9.41
C GLY A 89 9.55 -7.33 9.41
N ASN A 90 8.36 -6.76 9.58
CA ASN A 90 7.11 -7.48 9.76
C ASN A 90 6.52 -7.95 8.41
N TRP A 91 7.19 -8.90 7.75
CA TRP A 91 6.76 -9.44 6.45
C TRP A 91 7.04 -10.95 6.33
N GLY A 92 6.43 -11.59 5.32
CA GLY A 92 6.57 -13.02 5.09
C GLY A 92 6.03 -13.86 6.28
N PRO A 93 6.76 -14.88 6.76
CA PRO A 93 6.33 -15.69 7.91
C PRO A 93 6.36 -14.91 9.24
N ARG A 94 7.11 -13.79 9.28
CA ARG A 94 7.18 -12.90 10.45
C ARG A 94 6.10 -11.84 10.46
N ALA A 95 5.33 -11.70 9.38
CA ALA A 95 4.13 -10.85 9.35
C ALA A 95 3.24 -11.28 10.52
N ALA A 96 3.28 -10.52 11.60
CA ALA A 96 2.68 -10.85 12.87
C ALA A 96 1.24 -11.22 12.61
N LYS A 97 0.85 -12.42 13.04
CA LYS A 97 -0.54 -12.90 13.08
C LYS A 97 -1.41 -12.08 14.07
N ILE A 98 -0.96 -10.89 14.44
CA ILE A 98 -1.41 -10.10 15.58
C ILE A 98 -1.92 -8.76 15.05
N GLY A 99 -3.19 -8.79 14.63
CA GLY A 99 -4.20 -7.79 15.01
C GLY A 99 -3.98 -6.31 14.71
N THR A 100 -3.09 -5.90 13.81
CA THR A 100 -2.78 -4.46 13.60
C THR A 100 -3.37 -3.84 12.33
N LYS A 101 -4.08 -4.60 11.49
CA LYS A 101 -5.03 -4.06 10.50
C LYS A 101 -6.35 -4.85 10.57
N PRO A 102 -7.51 -4.19 10.73
CA PRO A 102 -8.80 -4.86 10.85
C PRO A 102 -9.19 -5.64 9.58
N GLU A 103 -8.53 -5.37 8.45
CA GLU A 103 -8.90 -5.91 7.13
C GLU A 103 -8.15 -7.21 6.77
N THR A 104 -7.06 -7.54 7.48
CA THR A 104 -6.22 -8.70 7.16
C THR A 104 -5.71 -9.42 8.41
N ALA A 105 -6.32 -9.20 9.58
CA ALA A 105 -6.02 -10.03 10.74
C ALA A 105 -6.41 -11.49 10.40
N PRO A 106 -5.51 -12.47 10.55
CA PRO A 106 -5.90 -13.86 10.39
C PRO A 106 -6.97 -14.13 11.45
N VAL A 107 -8.21 -14.32 11.00
CA VAL A 107 -9.32 -14.66 11.87
C VAL A 107 -8.89 -15.87 12.70
N SER A 108 -8.82 -15.68 14.03
CA SER A 108 -8.44 -16.76 14.92
C SER A 108 -9.40 -17.91 14.73
N VAL A 109 -8.88 -19.14 14.61
CA VAL A 109 -9.70 -20.34 14.46
C VAL A 109 -10.70 -20.46 15.62
N SER A 110 -10.27 -20.08 16.83
CA SER A 110 -11.14 -20.01 18.01
C SER A 110 -12.29 -19.00 17.83
N TYR A 111 -12.02 -17.84 17.24
CA TYR A 111 -13.05 -16.83 16.96
C TYR A 111 -14.06 -17.35 15.93
N LEU A 112 -13.61 -18.03 14.87
CA LEU A 112 -14.48 -18.63 13.87
C LEU A 112 -15.39 -19.71 14.47
N LEU A 113 -14.84 -20.57 15.33
CA LEU A 113 -15.60 -21.60 16.03
C LEU A 113 -16.68 -20.98 16.91
N MET A 114 -16.33 -20.00 17.75
CA MET A 114 -17.30 -19.34 18.62
C MET A 114 -18.38 -18.62 17.84
N ARG A 115 -18.02 -17.95 16.73
CA ARG A 115 -18.99 -17.30 15.85
C ARG A 115 -19.94 -18.31 15.19
N SER A 116 -19.43 -19.47 14.80
CA SER A 116 -20.25 -20.55 14.24
C SER A 116 -21.25 -21.10 15.26
N VAL A 117 -20.79 -21.40 16.48
CA VAL A 117 -21.65 -21.93 17.56
C VAL A 117 -22.74 -20.91 17.91
N PHE A 118 -22.38 -19.63 18.04
CA PHE A 118 -23.33 -18.58 18.38
C PHE A 118 -24.40 -18.40 17.29
N ASN A 119 -24.00 -18.37 16.01
CA ASN A 119 -24.95 -18.27 14.91
C ASN A 119 -25.85 -19.51 14.84
N LEU A 120 -25.30 -20.71 15.00
CA LEU A 120 -26.08 -21.94 14.97
C LEU A 120 -27.09 -22.00 16.12
N LEU A 121 -26.73 -21.52 17.30
CA LEU A 121 -27.64 -21.40 18.43
C LEU A 121 -28.78 -20.42 18.14
N LEU A 122 -28.47 -19.22 17.62
CA LEU A 122 -29.49 -18.22 17.28
C LEU A 122 -30.45 -18.72 16.20
N PHE A 123 -29.94 -19.25 15.09
CA PHE A 123 -30.78 -19.79 14.02
C PHE A 123 -31.55 -21.03 14.46
N GLY A 124 -30.96 -21.86 15.33
CA GLY A 124 -31.64 -23.01 15.94
C GLY A 124 -32.84 -22.58 16.80
N ALA A 125 -32.66 -21.59 17.67
CA ALA A 125 -33.73 -21.06 18.51
C ALA A 125 -34.86 -20.43 17.66
N VAL A 126 -34.50 -19.64 16.64
CA VAL A 126 -35.47 -19.06 15.71
C VAL A 126 -36.23 -20.16 14.96
N GLY A 127 -35.53 -21.19 14.49
CA GLY A 127 -36.15 -22.33 13.79
C GLY A 127 -37.17 -23.07 14.65
N VAL A 128 -36.83 -23.39 15.90
CA VAL A 128 -37.75 -24.04 16.86
C VAL A 128 -38.96 -23.14 17.15
N SER A 129 -38.74 -21.83 17.33
CA SER A 129 -39.80 -20.86 17.55
C SER A 129 -40.82 -20.85 16.40
N ILE A 130 -40.35 -20.83 15.14
CA ILE A 130 -41.22 -20.87 13.95
C ILE A 130 -42.03 -22.18 13.90
N LEU A 131 -41.40 -23.32 14.17
CA LEU A 131 -42.09 -24.62 14.18
C LEU A 131 -43.17 -24.69 15.25
N ASN A 132 -42.90 -24.11 16.43
CA ASN A 132 -43.88 -24.06 17.51
C ASN A 132 -45.08 -23.18 17.13
N LEU A 133 -44.81 -22.01 16.54
CA LEU A 133 -45.84 -21.07 16.09
C LEU A 133 -46.74 -21.68 14.99
N GLN A 134 -46.18 -22.50 14.10
CA GLN A 134 -46.97 -23.23 13.11
C GLN A 134 -47.88 -24.29 13.74
N LYS A 135 -47.43 -24.96 14.80
CA LYS A 135 -48.26 -25.94 15.53
C LYS A 135 -49.43 -25.24 16.23
N ASP A 136 -49.16 -24.13 16.91
CA ASP A 136 -50.20 -23.39 17.63
C ASP A 136 -51.31 -22.92 16.69
N LYS A 137 -50.97 -22.40 15.50
CA LYS A 137 -51.96 -22.03 14.47
C LYS A 137 -52.82 -23.19 14.01
N LYS A 138 -52.26 -24.41 13.90
CA LYS A 138 -53.03 -25.60 13.52
C LYS A 138 -53.97 -26.03 14.63
N MET A 139 -53.52 -25.96 15.89
CA MET A 139 -54.35 -26.31 17.04
C MET A 139 -55.50 -25.31 17.22
N GLU A 140 -55.27 -24.02 16.96
CA GLU A 140 -56.31 -22.99 16.99
C GLU A 140 -57.40 -23.23 15.94
N GLN A 141 -57.02 -23.60 14.71
CA GLN A 141 -57.99 -23.98 13.66
C GLN A 141 -58.83 -25.19 14.08
N VAL A 142 -58.19 -26.24 14.59
CA VAL A 142 -58.88 -27.45 15.07
C VAL A 142 -59.81 -27.15 16.26
N ALA A 143 -59.41 -26.26 17.17
CA ALA A 143 -60.25 -25.82 18.27
C ALA A 143 -61.48 -25.02 17.79
N SER A 144 -61.30 -24.14 16.80
CA SER A 144 -62.42 -23.37 16.21
C SER A 144 -63.43 -24.24 15.45
N GLU A 145 -63.00 -25.36 14.88
CA GLU A 145 -63.86 -26.29 14.15
C GLU A 145 -64.65 -27.24 15.08
N THR A 146 -64.14 -27.50 16.29
CA THR A 146 -64.71 -28.48 17.22
C THR A 146 -65.68 -27.89 18.25
N VAL A 147 -65.77 -26.57 18.37
CA VAL A 147 -66.79 -25.91 19.21
C VAL A 147 -68.01 -25.58 18.32
N PRO A 148 -69.14 -26.30 18.43
CA PRO A 148 -70.36 -25.88 17.76
C PRO A 148 -70.78 -24.52 18.34
N VAL A 149 -70.99 -23.55 17.44
CA VAL A 149 -71.58 -22.25 17.77
C VAL A 149 -72.99 -22.50 18.31
N SER A 150 -73.12 -22.53 19.64
CA SER A 150 -74.42 -22.45 20.30
C SER A 150 -74.86 -21.00 20.26
N GLU A 151 -75.72 -20.68 19.28
CA GLU A 151 -76.60 -19.49 19.30
C GLU A 151 -77.60 -19.56 20.45
#